data_AF-A0A949ZDB0-F1
#
_entry.id   AF-A0A949ZDB0-F1
#
_cell.length_a   1.000
_cell.length_b   1.000
_cell.length_c   1.000
_cell.angle_alpha   90.00
_cell.angle_beta   90.00
_cell.angle_gamma   90.00
#
_symmetry.space_group_name_H-M   'P 1'
#
loop_
_entity.id
_entity.type
_entity.pdbx_description
1 polymer ?
#
loop_
_entity_poly.entity_id
_entity_poly.type
_entity_poly.pdbx_seq_one_letter_code
_entity_poly.pdbx_strand_id
1 'polypeptide(L)'
;MGSLVEDAITRAVDALSRSDLKLADEILRFDDIIDDLNVRIETNCLNLLALQQPMASDLRTIAAMLDIVIDLERIGDHACDIAQITKSLAAEPP
;
A
#
# COMPACT_ATOMS: atom_id res chain seq x y z
N MET A 1 7.89 1.14 -2.51
CA MET A 1 6.48 1.23 -2.08
C MET A 1 5.58 1.54 -3.26
N GLY A 2 5.70 2.69 -3.93
CA GLY A 2 4.82 3.05 -5.08
C GLY A 2 4.61 1.94 -6.12
N SER A 3 5.68 1.35 -6.66
CA SER A 3 5.56 0.24 -7.63
C SER A 3 4.94 -1.05 -7.04
N LEU A 4 5.08 -1.31 -5.74
CA LEU A 4 4.44 -2.46 -5.09
C LEU A 4 2.94 -2.23 -4.94
N VAL A 5 2.55 -1.02 -4.53
CA VAL A 5 1.15 -0.61 -4.42
C VAL A 5 0.48 -0.62 -5.79
N GLU A 6 1.15 -0.15 -6.84
CA GLU A 6 0.69 -0.22 -8.23
C GLU A 6 0.49 -1.66 -8.70
N ASP A 7 1.43 -2.56 -8.41
CA ASP A 7 1.29 -3.99 -8.73
C ASP A 7 0.13 -4.62 -7.95
N ALA A 8 0.02 -4.33 -6.65
CA ALA A 8 -1.03 -4.86 -5.78
C ALA A 8 -2.42 -4.48 -6.29
N ILE A 9 -2.67 -3.20 -6.58
CA ILE A 9 -3.99 -2.76 -7.06
C ILE A 9 -4.32 -3.32 -8.45
N THR A 10 -3.33 -3.41 -9.34
CA THR A 10 -3.50 -3.99 -10.67
C THR A 10 -3.89 -5.47 -10.58
N ARG A 11 -3.16 -6.22 -9.75
CA ARG A 11 -3.41 -7.65 -9.53
C ARG A 11 -4.73 -7.89 -8.80
N ALA A 12 -5.14 -7.01 -7.88
CA ALA A 12 -6.42 -7.13 -7.18
C ALA A 12 -7.60 -7.01 -8.15
N VAL A 13 -7.54 -6.06 -9.08
CA VAL A 13 -8.55 -5.92 -10.14
C VAL A 13 -8.57 -7.15 -11.05
N ASP A 14 -7.40 -7.66 -11.44
CA ASP A 14 -7.29 -8.88 -12.25
C ASP A 14 -7.84 -10.12 -11.52
N ALA A 15 -7.53 -10.26 -10.23
CA ALA A 15 -8.02 -11.35 -9.38
C ALA A 15 -9.54 -11.35 -9.32
N LEU A 16 -10.13 -10.18 -9.07
CA LEU A 16 -11.58 -10.03 -9.02
C LEU A 16 -12.22 -10.35 -10.38
N SER A 17 -11.69 -9.80 -11.47
CA SER A 17 -12.26 -9.97 -12.81
C SER A 17 -12.23 -11.43 -13.29
N ARG A 18 -11.28 -12.24 -12.82
CA ARG A 18 -11.10 -13.64 -13.23
C ARG A 18 -11.53 -14.64 -12.15
N SER A 19 -12.01 -14.14 -11.01
CA SER A 19 -12.26 -14.94 -9.81
C SER A 19 -11.04 -15.79 -9.41
N ASP A 20 -9.84 -15.24 -9.56
CA ASP A 20 -8.58 -15.95 -9.29
C ASP A 20 -8.24 -15.89 -7.79
N LEU A 21 -8.60 -16.95 -7.08
CA LEU A 21 -8.38 -17.06 -5.65
C LEU A 21 -6.90 -17.16 -5.25
N LYS A 22 -6.05 -17.71 -6.14
CA LYS A 22 -4.61 -17.80 -5.85
C LYS A 22 -3.99 -16.42 -5.90
N LEU A 23 -4.36 -15.62 -6.91
CA LEU A 23 -3.89 -14.26 -7.03
C LEU A 23 -4.37 -13.40 -5.85
N ALA A 24 -5.62 -13.60 -5.40
CA ALA A 24 -6.14 -12.94 -4.20
C ALA A 24 -5.33 -13.31 -2.93
N ASP A 25 -5.01 -14.59 -2.72
CA ASP A 25 -4.17 -15.03 -1.60
C ASP A 25 -2.75 -14.47 -1.66
N GLU A 26 -2.19 -14.32 -2.88
CA GLU A 26 -0.89 -13.69 -3.05
C GLU A 26 -0.91 -12.22 -2.64
N ILE A 27 -1.92 -11.44 -3.05
CA ILE A 27 -2.06 -10.02 -2.71
C ILE A 27 -2.10 -9.81 -1.19
N LEU A 28 -2.91 -10.60 -0.49
CA LEU A 28 -3.04 -10.53 0.99
C LEU A 28 -1.72 -10.80 1.72
N ARG A 29 -0.75 -11.49 1.09
CA ARG A 29 0.58 -11.74 1.67
C ARG A 29 1.57 -10.60 1.43
N PHE A 30 1.27 -9.67 0.53
CA PHE A 30 2.12 -8.53 0.23
C PHE A 30 1.80 -7.30 1.10
N ASP A 31 0.68 -7.35 1.83
CA ASP A 31 0.21 -6.29 2.73
C ASP A 31 1.27 -5.89 3.77
N ASP A 32 1.76 -6.88 4.54
CA ASP A 32 2.81 -6.70 5.55
C ASP A 32 4.05 -5.97 5.01
N ILE A 33 4.38 -6.17 3.72
CA ILE A 33 5.54 -5.54 3.09
C ILE A 33 5.28 -4.05 2.80
N ILE A 34 4.04 -3.69 2.45
CA ILE A 34 3.65 -2.29 2.23
C ILE A 34 3.65 -1.55 3.57
N ASP A 35 3.13 -2.16 4.62
CA ASP A 35 3.12 -1.63 5.99
C ASP A 35 4.53 -1.38 6.54
N ASP A 36 5.41 -2.38 6.42
CA ASP A 36 6.81 -2.26 6.85
C ASP A 36 7.53 -1.12 6.10
N LEU A 37 7.22 -0.92 4.82
CA LEU A 37 7.77 0.18 4.03
C LEU A 37 7.21 1.52 4.45
N ASN A 38 5.92 1.60 4.79
CA ASN A 38 5.28 2.81 5.32
C ASN A 38 6.00 3.29 6.58
N VAL A 39 6.09 2.41 7.59
CA VAL A 39 6.76 2.70 8.87
C VAL A 39 8.21 3.11 8.66
N ARG A 40 8.92 2.44 7.75
CA ARG A 40 10.33 2.75 7.47
C ARG A 40 10.50 4.12 6.80
N ILE A 41 9.63 4.48 5.86
CA ILE A 41 9.66 5.80 5.19
C ILE A 41 9.30 6.90 6.19
N GLU A 42 8.25 6.70 7.00
CA GLU A 42 7.85 7.64 8.05
C GLU A 42 9.00 7.87 9.04
N THR A 43 9.61 6.79 9.53
CA THR A 43 10.76 6.86 10.46
C THR A 43 11.92 7.65 9.85
N ASN A 44 12.22 7.45 8.56
CA ASN A 44 13.27 8.21 7.89
C ASN A 44 12.92 9.70 7.78
N CYS A 45 11.68 10.04 7.47
CA CYS A 45 11.21 11.42 7.43
C CYS A 45 11.34 12.09 8.80
N LEU A 46 10.89 11.42 9.87
CA LEU A 46 11.00 11.92 11.24
C LEU A 46 12.47 12.10 11.67
N ASN A 47 13.35 11.17 11.30
CA ASN A 47 14.78 11.30 11.55
C ASN A 47 15.40 12.50 10.85
N LEU A 48 15.01 12.78 9.60
CA LEU A 48 15.48 13.98 8.88
C LEU A 48 15.00 15.26 9.57
N LEU A 49 13.74 15.32 9.99
CA LEU A 49 13.20 16.47 10.72
C LEU A 49 13.93 16.69 12.05
N ALA A 50 14.17 15.62 12.81
CA ALA A 50 14.78 15.67 14.13
C ALA A 50 16.29 16.02 14.09
N LEU A 51 17.03 15.46 13.11
CA LEU A 51 18.49 15.52 13.10
C LEU A 51 19.05 16.63 12.22
N GLN A 52 18.32 17.07 11.19
CA GLN A 52 18.88 17.96 10.15
C GLN A 52 18.22 19.35 10.11
N GLN A 53 17.11 19.57 10.83
CA GLN A 53 16.40 20.85 10.89
C GLN A 53 16.16 21.50 9.50
N PRO A 54 15.58 20.77 8.53
CA PRO A 54 15.35 21.27 7.18
C PRO A 54 14.40 22.47 7.15
N MET A 55 14.59 23.36 6.18
CA MET A 55 13.83 24.61 6.05
C MET A 55 13.17 24.73 4.68
N ALA A 56 12.12 25.54 4.60
CA ALA A 56 11.44 25.95 3.35
C ALA A 56 11.15 24.78 2.38
N SER A 57 11.94 24.64 1.30
CA SER A 57 11.75 23.62 0.27
C SER A 57 11.92 22.20 0.82
N ASP A 58 12.91 21.98 1.67
CA ASP A 58 13.27 20.64 2.13
C ASP A 58 12.23 20.16 3.14
N LEU A 59 11.81 21.05 4.04
CA LEU A 59 10.72 20.79 4.97
C LEU A 59 9.42 20.44 4.23
N ARG A 60 9.07 21.21 3.19
CA ARG A 60 7.88 20.95 2.38
C ARG A 60 7.96 19.61 1.65
N THR A 61 9.15 19.24 1.16
CA THR A 61 9.37 17.96 0.47
C THR A 61 9.18 16.79 1.43
N ILE A 62 9.75 16.87 2.65
CA ILE A 62 9.59 15.84 3.68
C ILE A 62 8.13 15.73 4.14
N ALA A 63 7.45 16.86 4.33
CA ALA A 63 6.02 16.85 4.67
C ALA A 63 5.18 16.18 3.57
N ALA A 64 5.42 16.51 2.30
CA ALA A 64 4.74 15.86 1.18
C ALA A 64 5.04 14.35 1.12
N MET A 65 6.25 13.91 1.46
CA MET A 65 6.57 12.48 1.53
C MET A 65 5.76 11.76 2.61
N LEU A 66 5.53 12.38 3.77
CA LEU A 66 4.67 11.83 4.83
C LEU A 66 3.21 11.69 4.37
N ASP A 67 2.69 12.68 3.65
CA ASP A 67 1.32 12.60 3.12
C ASP A 67 1.22 11.49 2.04
N ILE A 68 2.19 11.46 1.11
CA ILE A 68 2.21 10.48 0.01
C ILE A 68 2.33 9.05 0.52
N VAL A 69 3.14 8.79 1.56
CA VAL A 69 3.32 7.42 2.05
C VAL A 69 2.05 6.87 2.68
N ILE A 70 1.28 7.72 3.37
CA ILE A 70 -0.05 7.37 3.91
C ILE A 70 -1.02 7.06 2.76
N ASP A 71 -1.06 7.91 1.73
CA ASP A 71 -1.93 7.67 0.58
C ASP A 71 -1.58 6.36 -0.15
N LEU A 72 -0.28 6.02 -0.23
CA LEU A 72 0.17 4.76 -0.83
C LEU A 72 -0.22 3.53 0.00
N GLU A 73 -0.13 3.60 1.33
CA GLU A 73 -0.56 2.50 2.20
C GLU A 73 -2.07 2.26 2.06
N ARG A 74 -2.88 3.32 2.06
CA ARG A 74 -4.34 3.20 1.86
C ARG A 74 -4.73 2.57 0.52
N ILE A 75 -3.94 2.79 -0.55
CA ILE A 75 -4.18 2.10 -1.82
C ILE A 75 -3.82 0.61 -1.71
N GLY A 76 -2.79 0.27 -0.93
CA GLY A 76 -2.45 -1.11 -0.56
C GLY A 76 -3.61 -1.80 0.16
N ASP A 77 -4.14 -1.18 1.21
CA ASP A 77 -5.31 -1.67 1.95
C ASP A 77 -6.50 -1.94 1.02
N HIS A 78 -6.79 -1.01 0.11
CA HIS A 78 -7.87 -1.19 -0.85
C HIS A 78 -7.63 -2.36 -1.81
N ALA A 79 -6.38 -2.64 -2.18
CA ALA A 79 -6.05 -3.84 -2.96
C ALA A 79 -6.32 -5.12 -2.15
N CYS A 80 -5.99 -5.14 -0.87
CA CYS A 80 -6.28 -6.24 0.05
C CYS A 80 -7.79 -6.44 0.26
N ASP A 81 -8.56 -5.36 0.44
CA ASP A 81 -10.03 -5.41 0.52
C ASP A 81 -10.63 -6.05 -0.75
N ILE A 82 -10.18 -5.65 -1.94
CA ILE A 82 -10.63 -6.23 -3.20
C ILE A 82 -10.30 -7.73 -3.28
N ALA A 83 -9.11 -8.14 -2.85
CA ALA A 83 -8.73 -9.54 -2.79
C ALA A 83 -9.64 -10.34 -1.83
N GLN A 84 -9.96 -9.77 -0.67
CA GLN A 84 -10.87 -10.38 0.31
C GLN A 84 -12.30 -10.50 -0.23
N ILE A 85 -12.78 -9.48 -0.96
CA ILE A 85 -14.08 -9.51 -1.66
C ILE A 85 -14.09 -10.60 -2.72
N THR A 86 -13.01 -10.73 -3.51
CA THR A 86 -12.88 -11.79 -4.54
C THR A 86 -13.07 -13.18 -3.93
N LYS A 87 -12.45 -13.43 -2.78
CA LYS A 87 -12.59 -14.70 -2.06
C LYS A 87 -14.00 -14.91 -1.52
N SER A 88 -14.62 -13.86 -0.99
CA SER A 88 -15.98 -13.90 -0.45
C SER A 88 -17.01 -14.21 -1.54
N LEU A 89 -16.90 -13.56 -2.70
CA LEU A 89 -17.80 -13.78 -3.84
C LEU A 89 -17.70 -15.19 -4.42
N ALA A 90 -16.51 -15.78 -4.45
CA ALA A 90 -16.33 -17.15 -4.91
C ALA A 90 -16.90 -18.21 -3.94
N ALA A 91 -17.12 -17.83 -2.68
CA ALA A 91 -17.70 -18.71 -1.65
C ALA A 91 -19.24 -18.65 -1.64
N GLU A 92 -19.86 -17.69 -2.32
CA GLU A 92 -21.32 -17.66 -2.47
C GLU A 92 -21.78 -18.67 -3.53
N PRO A 93 -22.78 -19.53 -3.23
CA PRO A 93 -23.37 -20.41 -4.23
C PRO A 93 -24.13 -19.60 -5.30
N PRO A 94 -24.22 -20.11 -6.55
CA PRO A 94 -24.91 -19.43 -7.65
C PRO A 94 -26.42 -19.28 -7.45
#